data_AF-A0A7Y4TZ45-F1
#
_entry.id   AF-A0A7Y4TZ45-F1
#
_cell.length_a   1.000
_cell.length_b   1.000
_cell.length_c   1.000
_cell.angle_alpha   90.00
_cell.angle_beta   90.00
_cell.angle_gamma   90.00
#
_symmetry.space_group_name_H-M   'P 1'
#
loop_
_entity.id
_entity.type
_entity.pdbx_description
1 polymer ?
#
loop_
_entity_poly.entity_id
_entity_poly.type
_entity_poly.pdbx_seq_one_letter_code
_entity_poly.pdbx_strand_id
1 'polypeptide(L)' 'MAESLRESPAKRCSRLFRKAGVFLAKGYLDQALVTLREGEAFALAVGDAEKVALFREEILRCAQRRSERHVTEEP' A
#
# COMPACT_ATOMS: atom_id res chain seq x y z
N MET A 1 1.23 -25.19 24.47
CA MET A 1 1.53 -25.37 23.03
C MET A 1 1.40 -24.01 22.37
N ALA A 2 2.48 -23.48 21.81
CA ALA A 2 2.51 -22.15 21.19
C ALA A 2 1.80 -22.21 19.84
N GLU A 3 0.54 -21.76 19.80
CA GLU A 3 -0.21 -21.58 18.57
C GLU A 3 0.32 -20.32 17.87
N SER A 4 1.50 -20.48 17.26
CA SER A 4 2.21 -19.44 16.52
C SER A 4 1.34 -18.90 15.40
N LEU A 5 0.70 -17.75 15.65
CA LEU A 5 0.68 -16.55 14.79
C LEU A 5 0.75 -16.82 13.27
N ARG A 6 -0.08 -17.69 12.72
CA ARG A 6 -0.34 -17.71 11.28
C ARG A 6 -1.25 -16.53 10.98
N GLU A 7 -0.66 -15.34 10.92
CA GLU A 7 -1.36 -14.11 10.53
C GLU A 7 -1.98 -14.40 9.15
N SER A 8 -3.32 -14.46 9.08
CA SER A 8 -4.02 -14.77 7.84
C SER A 8 -3.61 -13.77 6.75
N PRO A 9 -3.50 -14.18 5.48
CA PRO A 9 -3.07 -13.29 4.41
C PRO A 9 -3.92 -12.01 4.34
N ALA A 10 -5.23 -12.12 4.58
CA ALA A 10 -6.12 -10.97 4.70
C ALA A 10 -5.72 -9.99 5.82
N LYS A 11 -5.30 -10.47 6.99
CA LYS A 11 -4.86 -9.62 8.12
C LYS A 11 -3.57 -8.88 7.75
N ARG A 12 -2.63 -9.55 7.07
CA ARG A 12 -1.38 -8.94 6.62
C ARG A 12 -1.63 -7.86 5.57
N CYS A 13 -2.47 -8.12 4.57
CA CYS A 13 -2.89 -7.12 3.58
C CYS A 13 -3.54 -5.90 4.24
N SER A 14 -4.48 -6.11 5.16
CA SER A 14 -5.14 -5.01 5.90
C SER A 14 -4.15 -4.17 6.71
N ARG A 15 -3.14 -4.81 7.31
CA ARG A 15 -2.10 -4.11 8.06
C ARG A 15 -1.21 -3.25 7.16
N LEU A 16 -0.85 -3.76 5.98
CA LEU A 16 -0.08 -3.01 4.97
C LEU A 16 -0.88 -1.81 4.45
N PHE A 17 -2.17 -1.99 4.13
CA PHE A 17 -3.06 -0.89 3.76
C PHE A 17 -3.15 0.18 4.83
N ARG A 18 -3.35 -0.21 6.10
CA ARG A 18 -3.42 0.76 7.19
C ARG A 18 -2.11 1.53 7.35
N LYS A 19 -0.97 0.85 7.22
CA LYS A 19 0.36 1.47 7.28
C LYS A 19 0.57 2.46 6.13
N ALA A 20 0.19 2.08 4.91
CA ALA A 20 0.22 2.97 3.74
C ALA A 20 -0.67 4.21 3.96
N GLY A 21 -1.89 4.03 4.47
CA GLY A 21 -2.80 5.15 4.80
C GLY A 21 -2.21 6.14 5.81
N VAL A 22 -1.47 5.66 6.81
CA VAL A 22 -0.77 6.54 7.76
C VAL A 22 0.35 7.34 7.07
N PHE A 23 1.10 6.73 6.15
CA PHE A 23 2.11 7.46 5.37
C PHE A 23 1.49 8.50 4.44
N LEU A 24 0.38 8.16 3.77
CA LEU A 24 -0.37 9.09 2.93
C LEU A 24 -0.88 10.29 3.72
N ALA A 25 -1.47 10.06 4.90
CA ALA A 25 -1.96 11.12 5.77
C ALA A 25 -0.86 12.08 6.25
N LYS A 26 0.38 11.58 6.37
CA LYS A 26 1.57 12.38 6.71
C LYS A 26 2.24 13.03 5.50
N GLY A 27 1.75 12.79 4.29
CA GLY A 27 2.38 13.27 3.05
C GLY A 27 3.64 12.50 2.63
N TYR A 28 3.94 11.37 3.27
CA TYR A 28 5.08 10.52 2.92
C TYR A 28 4.74 9.59 1.75
N LEU A 29 4.57 10.18 0.57
CA LEU A 29 4.13 9.47 -0.64
C LEU A 29 5.09 8.34 -1.05
N ASP A 30 6.41 8.55 -0.99
CA ASP A 30 7.39 7.50 -1.30
C ASP A 30 7.29 6.30 -0.34
N GLN A 31 7.12 6.54 0.97
CA GLN A 31 6.96 5.46 1.96
C GLN A 31 5.62 4.71 1.78
N ALA A 32 4.56 5.45 1.42
CA ALA A 32 3.28 4.85 1.10
C ALA A 32 3.38 3.94 -0.14
N LEU A 33 4.03 4.40 -1.21
CA LEU A 33 4.26 3.62 -2.44
C LEU A 33 5.04 2.33 -2.17
N VAL A 34 6.12 2.40 -1.39
CA VAL A 34 6.88 1.20 -1.01
C VAL A 34 5.99 0.21 -0.26
N THR A 35 5.23 0.68 0.72
CA THR A 35 4.34 -0.16 1.53
C THR A 35 3.23 -0.80 0.70
N LEU A 36 2.65 -0.06 -0.26
CA LEU A 36 1.61 -0.57 -1.15
C LEU A 36 2.17 -1.62 -2.13
N ARG A 37 3.39 -1.43 -2.66
CA ARG A 37 4.07 -2.42 -3.51
C ARG A 37 4.40 -3.71 -2.77
N GLU A 38 4.82 -3.61 -1.51
CA GLU A 38 4.99 -4.79 -0.65
C GLU A 38 3.67 -5.55 -0.47
N GLY A 39 2.56 -4.81 -0.31
CA GLY A 39 1.21 -5.37 -0.24
C GLY A 39 0.76 -6.06 -1.52
N GLU A 40 0.99 -5.43 -2.67
CA GLU A 40 0.72 -6.01 -3.99
C GLU A 40 1.49 -7.32 -4.20
N ALA A 41 2.80 -7.32 -3.94
CA ALA A 41 3.64 -8.51 -4.09
C ALA A 41 3.19 -9.64 -3.16
N PHE A 42 2.80 -9.32 -1.93
CA PHE A 42 2.24 -10.30 -1.01
C PHE A 42 0.90 -10.85 -1.49
N ALA A 43 -0.01 -9.98 -1.94
CA ALA A 43 -1.31 -10.37 -2.48
C ALA A 43 -1.18 -11.27 -3.73
N LEU A 44 -0.21 -10.97 -4.61
CA LEU A 44 0.17 -11.82 -5.75
C LEU A 44 0.68 -13.18 -5.28
N ALA A 45 1.55 -13.22 -4.28
CA ALA A 45 2.12 -14.46 -3.76
C ALA A 45 1.07 -15.40 -3.13
N VAL A 46 -0.01 -14.85 -2.59
CA VAL A 46 -1.12 -15.63 -2.01
C VAL A 46 -2.28 -15.86 -2.98
N GLY A 47 -2.20 -15.33 -4.20
CA GLY A 47 -3.23 -15.48 -5.24
C GLY A 47 -4.50 -14.65 -5.02
N ASP A 48 -4.45 -13.58 -4.24
CA ASP A 48 -5.60 -12.73 -3.92
C ASP A 48 -5.72 -11.57 -4.93
N ALA A 49 -6.34 -11.86 -6.07
CA ALA A 49 -6.48 -10.92 -7.18
C ALA A 49 -7.26 -9.64 -6.81
N GLU A 50 -8.23 -9.74 -5.89
CA GLU A 50 -8.99 -8.59 -5.41
C GLU A 50 -8.08 -7.64 -4.64
N LYS A 51 -7.26 -8.16 -3.71
CA LYS A 51 -6.28 -7.35 -2.97
C LYS A 51 -5.22 -6.76 -3.90
N VAL A 52 -4.75 -7.51 -4.90
CA VAL A 52 -3.81 -7.00 -5.91
C VAL A 52 -4.39 -5.79 -6.64
N ALA A 53 -5.64 -5.87 -7.10
CA ALA A 53 -6.32 -4.78 -7.78
C ALA A 53 -6.42 -3.53 -6.88
N LEU A 54 -6.81 -3.71 -5.61
CA LEU A 54 -6.87 -2.63 -4.63
C LEU A 54 -5.51 -1.96 -4.41
N PHE A 55 -4.43 -2.75 -4.25
CA PHE A 55 -3.09 -2.19 -4.07
C PHE A 55 -2.63 -1.42 -5.30
N ARG A 56 -2.88 -1.96 -6.50
CA ARG A 56 -2.57 -1.29 -7.78
C ARG A 56 -3.28 0.04 -7.93
N GLU A 57 -4.58 0.09 -7.63
CA GLU A 57 -5.35 1.31 -7.73
C GLU A 57 -4.79 2.40 -6.80
N GLU A 58 -4.48 2.06 -5.55
CA GLU A 58 -3.89 3.01 -4.60
C GLU A 58 -2.47 3.44 -4.99
N ILE A 59 -1.66 2.56 -5.57
CA ILE A 59 -0.34 2.93 -6.11
C ILE A 59 -0.48 3.98 -7.21
N LEU A 60 -1.43 3.79 -8.14
CA LEU A 60 -1.68 4.73 -9.23
C LEU A 60 -2.16 6.09 -8.69
N ARG A 61 -3.12 6.09 -7.76
CA ARG A 61 -3.58 7.33 -7.11
C ARG A 61 -2.44 8.04 -6.37
N CYS A 62 -1.59 7.30 -5.65
CA CYS A 62 -0.46 7.86 -4.93
C CYS A 62 0.60 8.44 -5.89
N ALA A 63 0.86 7.79 -7.02
CA ALA A 63 1.76 8.29 -8.05
C ALA A 63 1.19 9.56 -8.72
N GLN A 64 -0.11 9.61 -8.97
CA GLN A 64 -0.78 10.79 -9.53
C GLN A 64 -0.70 11.98 -8.56
N ARG A 65 -1.01 11.78 -7.28
CA ARG A 65 -0.86 12.81 -6.24
C ARG A 65 0.58 13.33 -6.12
N ARG A 66 1.57 12.45 -6.28
CA ARG A 66 2.99 12.85 -6.31
C ARG A 66 3.29 13.77 -7.49
N SER A 67 2.70 13.49 -8.65
CA SER A 67 2.84 14.32 -9.84
C SER A 67 2.13 15.67 -9.67
N GLU A 68 0.92 15.70 -9.12
CA GLU A 68 0.15 16.93 -8.89
C GLU A 68 0.84 17.86 -7.88
N ARG A 69 1.44 17.28 -6.83
CA ARG A 69 2.19 18.03 -5.83
C ARG A 69 3.45 18.70 -6.40
N HIS A 70 4.03 18.12 -7.45
CA HIS A 70 5.17 18.69 -8.17
C HIS A 70 4.77 19.82 -9.13
N VAL A 71 3.52 19.86 -9.60
CA VAL A 71 3.04 20.88 -10.56
C VAL A 71 2.68 22.21 -9.88
N THR A 72 2.37 22.20 -8.59
CA THR A 72 2.06 23.42 -7.83
C THR A 72 3.26 24.13 -7.21
N GLU A 73 4.49 23.66 -7.48
CA GLU A 73 5.75 24.25 -6.97
C GLU A 73 6.60 24.86 -8.10
N GLU A 74 6.00 25.54 -9.08
CA GLU A 74 6.73 26.46 -9.97
C GLU A 74 6.35 27.94 -9.70
N PRO A 75 7.35 28.85 -9.61
CA PRO A 75 7.21 30.25 -9.18
C PRO A 75 6.67 31.23 -10.24
#